data_AF-A0A163GMC5-F1
#
_entry.id   AF-A0A163GMC5-F1
#
_cell.length_a   1.000
_cell.length_b   1.000
_cell.length_c   1.000
_cell.angle_alpha   90.00
_cell.angle_beta   90.00
_cell.angle_gamma   90.00
#
_symmetry.space_group_name_H-M   'P 1'
#
loop_
_entity.id
_entity.type
_entity.pdbx_description
1 polymer ?
#
loop_
_entity_poly.entity_id
_entity_poly.type
_entity_poly.pdbx_seq_one_letter_code
_entity_poly.pdbx_strand_id
1 'polypeptide(L)'
;MKKRQRKKNEKKYITIYVDEFNLITMTDEERKQAWDDYLKYRKKYAFRKRYKDLKTSKPLMYVFPPSQSMGSLISEISKRSRKGNQPGTTVYQNQIDFIT
;
A
#
# COMPACT_ATOMS: atom_id res chain seq x y z
N MET A 1 23.49 21.76 6.78
CA MET A 1 24.06 20.98 5.65
C MET A 1 23.94 21.81 4.37
N LYS A 2 24.99 21.92 3.54
CA LYS A 2 24.94 22.73 2.31
C LYS A 2 23.98 22.10 1.27
N LYS A 3 23.29 22.91 0.45
CA LYS A 3 22.33 22.46 -0.58
C LYS A 3 22.87 21.31 -1.45
N ARG A 4 24.15 21.37 -1.84
CA ARG A 4 24.83 20.33 -2.64
C ARG A 4 24.96 18.99 -1.90
N GLN A 5 25.26 19.01 -0.59
CA GLN A 5 25.39 17.81 0.22
C GLN A 5 24.02 17.12 0.42
N ARG A 6 22.96 17.92 0.62
CA ARG A 6 21.59 17.39 0.72
C ARG A 6 21.20 16.60 -0.54
N LYS A 7 21.41 17.19 -1.73
CA LYS A 7 21.16 16.52 -3.01
C LYS A 7 21.97 15.23 -3.18
N LYS A 8 23.25 15.21 -2.76
CA LYS A 8 24.07 13.99 -2.80
C LYS A 8 23.53 12.90 -1.88
N ASN A 9 23.05 13.26 -0.69
CA ASN A 9 22.45 12.30 0.23
C ASN A 9 21.11 11.77 -0.27
N GLU A 10 20.27 12.61 -0.90
CA GLU A 10 19.01 12.18 -1.52
C GLU A 10 19.23 11.14 -2.63
N LYS A 11 20.33 11.23 -3.38
CA LYS A 11 20.73 10.25 -4.41
C LYS A 11 21.23 8.92 -3.88
N LYS A 12 21.41 8.78 -2.56
CA LYS A 12 21.87 7.53 -1.91
C LYS A 12 20.72 6.64 -1.43
N TYR A 13 19.50 6.94 -1.85
CA TYR A 13 18.33 6.13 -1.55
C TYR A 13 17.90 5.33 -2.77
N ILE A 14 17.60 4.05 -2.54
CA ILE A 14 16.93 3.19 -3.52
C ILE A 14 15.52 3.76 -3.75
N THR A 15 15.05 3.65 -4.99
CA THR A 15 13.66 3.97 -5.34
C THR A 15 12.69 3.07 -4.57
N ILE A 16 11.70 3.67 -3.94
CA ILE A 16 10.63 2.95 -3.23
C ILE A 16 9.34 3.19 -4.02
N TYR A 17 8.68 2.11 -4.44
CA TYR A 17 7.31 2.14 -4.93
C TYR A 17 6.38 2.10 -3.73
N VAL A 18 5.51 3.09 -3.65
CA VAL A 18 4.62 3.29 -2.52
C VAL A 18 3.20 2.99 -2.96
N ASP A 19 2.54 2.09 -2.24
CA ASP A 19 1.10 1.85 -2.40
C ASP A 19 0.33 2.73 -1.43
N GLU A 20 -0.25 3.80 -1.98
CA GLU A 20 -0.95 4.87 -1.28
C GLU A 20 -2.44 4.58 -1.03
N PHE A 21 -2.97 3.43 -1.50
CA PHE A 21 -4.39 3.12 -1.41
C PHE A 21 -4.96 3.28 0.00
N ASN A 22 -4.24 2.78 1.00
CA ASN A 22 -4.67 2.84 2.40
C ASN A 22 -4.67 4.28 3.00
N LEU A 23 -4.00 5.26 2.37
CA LEU A 23 -3.99 6.65 2.86
C LEU A 23 -5.34 7.35 2.69
N ILE A 24 -6.17 6.88 1.75
CA ILE A 24 -7.47 7.46 1.43
C ILE A 24 -8.45 7.26 2.59
N THR A 25 -8.37 6.13 3.28
CA THR A 25 -9.28 5.77 4.38
C THR A 25 -8.79 6.22 5.75
N MET A 26 -7.56 6.74 5.84
CA MET A 26 -6.96 7.22 7.08
C MET A 26 -7.46 8.60 7.49
N THR A 27 -7.51 8.83 8.80
CA THR A 27 -7.61 10.18 9.37
C THR A 27 -6.30 10.95 9.19
N ASP A 28 -6.32 12.27 9.39
CA ASP A 28 -5.11 13.09 9.26
C ASP A 28 -4.02 12.70 10.28
N GLU A 29 -4.41 12.26 11.48
CA GLU A 29 -3.49 11.79 12.52
C GLU A 29 -2.83 10.46 12.12
N GLU A 30 -3.63 9.49 11.65
CA GLU A 30 -3.14 8.21 11.14
C GLU A 30 -2.22 8.42 9.94
N ARG A 31 -2.60 9.32 9.02
CA ARG A 31 -1.80 9.65 7.84
C ARG A 31 -0.44 10.23 8.22
N LYS A 32 -0.41 11.13 9.20
CA LYS A 32 0.84 11.72 9.70
C LYS A 32 1.75 10.65 10.30
N GLN A 33 1.20 9.79 11.15
CA GLN A 33 1.95 8.69 11.76
C GLN A 33 2.47 7.70 10.71
N ALA A 34 1.63 7.31 9.76
CA ALA A 34 1.98 6.41 8.68
C ALA A 34 3.10 6.98 7.80
N TRP A 35 3.09 8.30 7.57
CA TRP A 35 4.16 9.00 6.85
C TRP A 35 5.48 9.01 7.63
N ASP A 36 5.43 9.24 8.94
CA ASP A 36 6.63 9.17 9.80
C ASP A 36 7.25 7.77 9.80
N ASP A 37 6.41 6.73 9.79
CA ASP A 37 6.87 5.35 9.70
C ASP A 37 7.45 5.00 8.32
N TYR A 38 6.88 5.54 7.24
CA TYR A 38 7.48 5.49 5.90
C TYR A 38 8.87 6.15 5.88
N LEU A 39 9.04 7.32 6.51
CA LEU A 39 10.34 7.99 6.60
C LEU A 39 11.37 7.15 7.36
N LYS A 40 10.97 6.50 8.45
CA LYS A 40 11.83 5.55 9.19
C LYS A 40 12.20 4.36 8.32
N TYR A 41 11.23 3.77 7.61
CA TYR A 41 11.46 2.67 6.67
C TYR A 41 12.46 3.06 5.58
N ARG A 42 12.25 4.22 4.93
CA ARG A 42 13.15 4.75 3.90
C ARG A 42 14.57 4.92 4.43
N LYS A 43 14.74 5.47 5.63
CA LYS A 43 16.07 5.66 6.25
C LYS A 43 16.75 4.33 6.56
N LYS A 44 16.00 3.34 7.04
CA LYS A 44 16.53 2.04 7.46
C LYS A 44 16.87 1.12 6.28
N TYR A 45 15.97 1.03 5.29
CA TYR A 45 16.04 0.02 4.25
C TYR A 45 16.51 0.54 2.89
N ALA A 46 16.16 1.77 2.53
CA ALA A 46 16.49 2.33 1.21
C ALA A 46 17.86 3.03 1.17
N PHE A 47 18.41 3.45 2.30
CA PHE A 47 19.71 4.12 2.32
C PHE A 47 20.86 3.16 1.98
N ARG A 48 21.79 3.62 1.12
CA ARG A 48 23.03 2.91 0.80
C ARG A 48 24.25 3.80 0.97
N LYS A 49 25.28 3.29 1.65
CA LYS A 49 26.51 4.05 1.94
C LYS A 49 27.29 4.35 0.65
N ARG A 50 27.35 3.38 -0.27
CA ARG A 50 28.10 3.46 -1.54
C ARG A 50 27.15 3.49 -2.74
N TYR A 51 27.49 4.28 -3.75
CA TYR A 51 26.69 4.43 -4.97
C TYR A 51 26.62 3.16 -5.82
N LYS A 52 27.65 2.31 -5.79
CA LYS A 52 27.66 1.04 -6.53
C LYS A 52 26.55 0.08 -6.06
N ASP A 53 26.23 0.11 -4.77
CA ASP A 53 25.20 -0.74 -4.17
C ASP A 53 23.78 -0.28 -4.56
N LEU A 54 23.62 0.95 -5.07
CA LEU A 54 22.34 1.41 -5.63
C LEU A 54 22.04 0.81 -7.00
N LYS A 55 23.06 0.52 -7.82
CA LYS A 55 22.85 -0.02 -9.17
C LYS A 55 22.43 -1.49 -9.15
N THR A 56 22.88 -2.22 -8.14
CA THR A 56 22.61 -3.66 -7.99
C THR A 56 21.38 -3.95 -7.13
N SER A 57 20.87 -2.95 -6.41
CA SER A 57 19.71 -3.15 -5.54
C SER A 57 18.40 -3.09 -6.33
N LYS A 58 17.51 -4.00 -5.99
CA LYS A 58 16.14 -4.00 -6.50
C LYS A 58 15.35 -2.84 -5.87
N PRO A 59 14.39 -2.26 -6.61
CA PRO A 59 13.44 -1.33 -6.02
C PRO A 59 12.74 -1.94 -4.81
N LEU A 60 12.43 -1.10 -3.82
CA LEU A 60 11.68 -1.53 -2.64
C LEU A 60 10.20 -1.22 -2.85
N MET A 61 9.34 -2.03 -2.24
CA MET A 61 7.90 -1.77 -2.17
C MET A 61 7.53 -1.45 -0.73
N TYR A 62 6.74 -0.40 -0.53
CA TYR A 62 6.18 -0.03 0.75
C TYR A 62 4.67 0.11 0.61
N VAL A 63 3.94 -0.65 1.42
CA VAL A 63 2.47 -0.58 1.49
C VAL A 63 2.13 0.10 2.79
N PHE A 64 1.35 1.18 2.74
CA PHE A 64 0.89 1.83 3.97
C PHE A 64 0.03 0.86 4.78
N PRO A 65 0.11 0.90 6.13
CA PRO A 65 -0.71 0.02 6.95
C PRO A 65 -2.21 0.29 6.71
N PRO A 66 -3.10 -0.71 6.79
CA PRO A 66 -4.53 -0.47 6.68
C PRO A 66 -5.04 0.37 7.86
N SER A 67 -5.93 1.33 7.61
CA SER A 67 -6.60 2.09 8.67
C SER A 67 -7.62 1.21 9.41
N GLN A 68 -8.02 1.64 10.62
CA GLN A 68 -9.08 0.94 11.36
C GLN A 68 -10.41 0.92 10.59
N SER A 69 -10.72 2.01 9.89
CA SER A 69 -11.88 2.16 9.01
C SER A 69 -11.87 1.21 7.81
N MET A 70 -10.69 0.91 7.25
CA MET A 70 -10.56 -0.08 6.18
C MET A 70 -10.84 -1.48 6.71
N GLY A 71 -10.38 -1.79 7.92
CA GLY A 71 -10.65 -3.07 8.58
C GLY A 71 -12.15 -3.33 8.79
N SER A 72 -12.91 -2.32 9.22
CA SER A 72 -14.36 -2.44 9.38
C SER A 72 -15.07 -2.60 8.03
N LEU A 73 -14.68 -1.84 7.00
CA LEU A 73 -15.22 -1.95 5.65
C LEU A 73 -15.00 -3.33 5.03
N ILE A 74 -13.78 -3.87 5.13
CA ILE A 74 -13.47 -5.23 4.66
C ILE A 74 -14.29 -6.27 5.43
N SER A 75 -14.46 -6.08 6.74
CA SER A 75 -15.30 -6.96 7.57
C SER A 75 -16.77 -6.93 7.11
N GLU A 76 -17.33 -5.76 6.84
CA GLU A 76 -18.71 -5.62 6.34
C GLU A 76 -18.90 -6.24 4.96
N ILE A 77 -18.00 -5.98 4.01
CA ILE A 77 -18.03 -6.59 2.68
C ILE A 77 -17.97 -8.11 2.80
N SER A 78 -17.06 -8.63 3.63
CA SER A 78 -16.93 -10.07 3.85
C SER A 78 -18.18 -10.68 4.47
N LYS A 79 -18.85 -9.98 5.41
CA LYS A 79 -20.12 -10.42 6.01
C LYS A 79 -21.25 -10.44 4.98
N ARG A 80 -21.37 -9.42 4.14
CA ARG A 80 -22.40 -9.35 3.08
C ARG A 80 -22.18 -10.42 2.01
N SER A 81 -20.94 -10.64 1.58
CA SER A 81 -20.59 -11.70 0.63
C SER A 81 -20.93 -13.10 1.17
N ARG A 82 -20.64 -13.38 2.45
CA ARG A 82 -21.03 -14.65 3.10
C ARG A 82 -22.55 -14.81 3.25
N LYS A 83 -23.29 -13.72 3.45
CA LYS A 83 -24.77 -13.76 3.53
C LYS A 83 -25.43 -14.12 2.18
N GLY A 84 -24.78 -13.81 1.05
CA GLY A 84 -25.23 -14.22 -0.28
C GLY A 84 -25.04 -15.72 -0.57
N ASN A 85 -24.05 -16.35 0.06
CA ASN A 85 -23.75 -17.79 -0.05
C ASN A 85 -24.46 -18.62 1.04
N GLN A 86 -25.73 -18.34 1.33
CA GLN A 86 -26.55 -19.33 2.05
C GLN A 86 -26.84 -20.50 1.11
N PRO A 87 -26.79 -21.76 1.58
CA PRO A 87 -26.97 -22.98 0.77
C PRO A 87 -28.42 -23.20 0.28
N GLY A 88 -29.12 -22.12 -0.06
CA GLY A 88 -30.49 -22.13 -0.59
C GLY A 88 -30.73 -21.18 -1.76
N THR A 89 -29.73 -20.38 -2.19
CA THR A 89 -29.85 -19.53 -3.37
C THR A 89 -29.33 -20.28 -4.60
N THR A 90 -30.12 -21.19 -5.16
CA THR A 90 -29.89 -21.71 -6.52
C THR A 90 -30.03 -20.56 -7.51
N VAL A 91 -28.88 -20.07 -8.00
CA VAL A 91 -28.85 -19.15 -9.14
C VAL A 91 -29.14 -19.98 -10.38
N TYR A 92 -30.36 -19.87 -10.90
CA TYR A 92 -30.69 -20.43 -12.22
C TYR A 92 -30.11 -19.50 -13.28
N GLN A 93 -29.03 -19.91 -13.91
CA GLN A 93 -28.42 -19.21 -15.04
C GLN A 93 -29.05 -19.75 -16.32
N ASN A 94 -29.96 -19.00 -16.93
CA ASN A 94 -30.58 -19.39 -18.19
C ASN A 94 -29.65 -19.03 -19.35
N GLN A 95 -29.46 -19.94 -20.31
CA GLN A 95 -28.53 -19.79 -21.45
C GLN A 95 -28.81 -18.59 -22.37
N ILE A 96 -29.91 -17.86 -22.16
CA ILE A 96 -30.32 -16.69 -22.94
C ILE A 96 -29.44 -15.47 -22.63
N ASP A 97 -28.82 -15.42 -21.45
CA ASP A 97 -28.07 -14.25 -20.99
C ASP A 97 -26.68 -14.07 -21.65
N PHE A 98 -26.29 -14.98 -22.56
CA PHE A 98 -25.00 -14.94 -23.26
C PHE A 98 -25.08 -14.46 -24.72
N ILE A 99 -26.27 -14.11 -25.21
CA ILE A 99 -26.47 -13.58 -26.57
C ILE A 99 -27.10 -12.20 -26.48
N THR A 100 -26.28 -11.17 -26.24
CA THR A 100 -26.47 -9.81 -26.79
C THR A 100 -25.13 -9.09 -26.85
#